data_AF-A0A1M5NHT2-F1
#
_entry.id   AF-A0A1M5NHT2-F1
#
_cell.length_a   1.000
_cell.length_b   1.000
_cell.length_c   1.000
_cell.angle_alpha   90.00
_cell.angle_beta   90.00
_cell.angle_gamma   90.00
#
_symmetry.space_group_name_H-M   'P 1'
#
loop_
_entity.id
_entity.type
_entity.pdbx_description
1 polymer ?
#
loop_
_entity_poly.entity_id
_entity_poly.type
_entity_poly.pdbx_seq_one_letter_code
_entity_poly.pdbx_strand_id
1 'polypeptide(L)' 'MPFKLELKETRRGCQMLETTKRYDVILNGKIVDQLWFNMRGYVGYLPTPSGAKLSMPESGISVYRREVARLNREGRGQ' A
#
# COMPACT_ATOMS: atom_id res chain seq x y z
N MET A 1 -11.44 -11.34 -11.86
CA MET A 1 -10.35 -11.71 -10.93
C MET A 1 -10.74 -11.19 -9.55
N PRO A 2 -10.65 -11.99 -8.48
CA PRO A 2 -10.99 -11.51 -7.14
C PRO A 2 -10.05 -10.38 -6.73
N PHE A 3 -10.57 -9.39 -6.02
CA PHE A 3 -9.77 -8.28 -5.50
C PHE A 3 -8.69 -8.81 -4.54
N LYS A 4 -7.42 -8.57 -4.89
CA LYS A 4 -6.26 -8.95 -4.06
C LYS A 4 -5.26 -7.79 -4.01
N LEU A 5 -5.15 -7.19 -2.84
CA LEU A 5 -4.23 -6.11 -2.51
C LEU A 5 -3.09 -6.62 -1.62
N GLU A 6 -1.86 -6.30 -1.98
CA GLU A 6 -0.65 -6.73 -1.27
C GLU A 6 0.34 -5.56 -1.14
N LEU A 7 1.11 -5.55 -0.04
CA LEU A 7 2.23 -4.62 0.15
C LEU A 7 3.52 -5.42 0.11
N LYS A 8 4.42 -5.07 -0.81
CA LYS A 8 5.71 -5.74 -0.94
C LYS A 8 6.84 -4.76 -0.65
N GLU A 9 7.67 -5.11 0.32
CA GLU A 9 8.86 -4.31 0.64
C GLU A 9 9.80 -4.22 -0.56
N THR A 10 10.33 -3.02 -0.81
CA THR A 10 11.19 -2.73 -1.96
C THR A 10 12.21 -1.65 -1.63
N ARG A 11 13.32 -1.65 -2.37
CA ARG A 11 14.27 -0.52 -2.43
C ARG A 11 14.20 0.21 -3.77
N ARG A 12 13.27 -0.18 -4.65
CA ARG A 12 13.09 0.46 -5.95
C ARG A 12 12.65 1.91 -5.75
N GLY A 13 13.41 2.83 -6.33
CA GLY A 13 13.14 4.27 -6.23
C GLY A 13 13.71 4.94 -4.98
N CYS A 14 14.32 4.18 -4.05
CA CYS A 14 15.07 4.75 -2.94
C CYS A 14 16.32 5.47 -3.46
N GLN A 15 16.61 6.64 -2.91
CA GLN A 15 17.90 7.31 -3.15
C GLN A 15 19.03 6.55 -2.47
N MET A 16 20.28 6.75 -2.90
CA MET A 16 21.44 5.99 -2.41
C MET A 16 21.61 6.03 -0.88
N LEU A 17 21.26 7.16 -0.27
CA LEU A 17 21.36 7.39 1.19
C LEU A 17 20.03 7.15 1.92
N GLU A 18 18.97 6.73 1.22
CA GLU A 18 17.68 6.43 1.81
C GLU A 18 17.76 5.09 2.58
N THR A 19 17.71 5.17 3.91
CA THR A 19 17.81 4.01 4.79
C THR A 19 16.48 3.30 4.97
N THR A 20 15.37 4.05 4.92
CA THR A 20 14.03 3.50 5.05
C THR A 20 13.58 2.86 3.74
N LYS A 21 13.07 1.63 3.84
CA LYS A 21 12.53 0.90 2.69
C LYS A 21 11.17 1.46 2.28
N ARG A 22 10.78 1.20 1.04
CA ARG A 22 9.46 1.52 0.50
C ARG A 22 8.61 0.25 0.40
N TYR A 23 7.32 0.41 0.13
CA TYR A 23 6.42 -0.72 -0.11
C TYR A 23 5.67 -0.52 -1.42
N ASP A 24 5.89 -1.40 -2.39
CA ASP A 24 5.07 -1.43 -3.60
C ASP A 24 3.65 -1.90 -3.24
N VAL A 25 2.66 -1.15 -3.72
CA VAL A 25 1.23 -1.47 -3.60
C VAL A 25 0.84 -2.28 -4.83
N ILE A 26 0.50 -3.55 -4.61
CA ILE A 26 0.23 -4.51 -5.67
C ILE A 26 -1.26 -4.84 -5.67
N LEU A 27 -1.95 -4.53 -6.76
CA LEU A 27 -3.34 -4.91 -6.99
C LEU A 27 -3.40 -5.99 -8.07
N ASN A 28 -3.95 -7.15 -7.73
CA ASN A 28 -4.12 -8.29 -8.64
C ASN A 28 -2.81 -8.66 -9.38
N GLY A 29 -1.68 -8.62 -8.66
CA GLY A 29 -0.36 -8.93 -9.21
C GLY A 29 0.34 -7.78 -9.96
N LYS A 30 -0.30 -6.62 -10.14
CA LYS A 30 0.29 -5.44 -10.78
C LYS A 30 0.64 -4.37 -9.76
N ILE A 31 1.83 -3.77 -9.89
CA ILE A 31 2.21 -2.63 -9.06
C ILE A 31 1.42 -1.41 -9.55
N VAL A 32 0.62 -0.82 -8.66
CA VAL A 32 -0.25 0.32 -8.98
C VAL A 32 0.13 1.60 -8.25
N ASP A 33 0.84 1.48 -7.13
CA ASP A 33 1.36 2.61 -6.36
C ASP A 33 2.57 2.17 -5.51
N GLN A 34 3.15 3.09 -4.76
CA GLN A 34 4.24 2.83 -3.83
C GLN A 34 4.04 3.66 -2.55
N LEU A 35 4.21 3.05 -1.39
CA LEU A 35 4.31 3.76 -0.11
C LEU A 35 5.76 4.14 0.15
N TRP A 36 6.00 5.41 0.47
CA TRP A 36 7.31 5.90 0.90
C TRP A 36 7.23 6.44 2.33
N PHE A 37 8.36 6.40 3.02
CA PHE A 37 8.46 6.94 4.36
C PHE A 37 8.68 8.46 4.29
N ASN A 38 7.85 9.21 5.01
CA ASN A 38 7.98 10.65 5.18
C ASN A 38 8.69 10.96 6.51
N MET A 39 8.23 11.93 7.32
CA MET A 39 8.94 12.36 8.53
C MET A 39 8.69 11.45 9.75
N ARG A 40 7.49 10.88 9.86
CA ARG A 40 6.95 10.14 11.01
C ARG A 40 6.34 8.79 10.62
N GLY A 41 6.02 8.58 9.34
CA GLY A 41 5.36 7.37 8.88
C GLY A 41 5.33 7.24 7.36
N TYR A 42 4.60 6.23 6.89
CA TYR A 42 4.41 5.96 5.48
C TYR A 42 3.25 6.79 4.92
N VAL A 43 3.41 7.21 3.67
CA VAL A 43 2.41 7.93 2.87
C VAL A 43 2.25 7.25 1.53
N GLY A 44 1.05 7.34 0.96
CA GLY A 44 0.67 6.76 -0.33
C GLY A 44 -0.80 6.38 -0.35
N TYR A 45 -1.28 5.82 -1.47
CA TYR A 45 -2.68 5.44 -1.62
C TYR A 45 -2.87 3.91 -1.66
N LEU A 46 -4.02 3.45 -1.18
CA LEU A 46 -4.47 2.08 -1.35
C LEU A 46 -5.66 2.03 -2.32
N PRO A 47 -5.64 1.19 -3.37
CA PRO A 47 -6.80 1.01 -4.23
C PRO A 47 -7.93 0.33 -3.45
N THR A 48 -9.18 0.74 -3.68
CA THR A 48 -10.37 0.12 -3.10
C THR A 48 -11.00 -0.90 -4.06
N PRO A 49 -11.82 -1.85 -3.57
CA PRO A 49 -12.57 -2.76 -4.43
C PRO A 49 -13.48 -2.05 -5.45
N SER A 50 -14.01 -0.87 -5.08
CA SER A 50 -14.82 -0.02 -5.96
C SER A 50 -14.02 0.72 -7.05
N GLY A 51 -12.70 0.60 -7.08
CA GLY A 51 -11.82 1.28 -8.04
C GLY A 51 -11.41 2.70 -7.64
N ALA A 52 -11.78 3.15 -6.44
CA ALA A 52 -11.30 4.42 -5.89
C ALA A 52 -9.90 4.28 -5.27
N LYS A 53 -9.32 5.42 -4.84
CA LYS A 53 -8.07 5.48 -4.09
C LYS A 53 -8.36 5.94 -2.66
N LEU A 54 -8.04 5.11 -1.69
CA LEU A 54 -8.07 5.46 -0.29
C LEU A 54 -6.80 6.24 0.06
N SER A 55 -6.98 7.51 0.40
CA SER A 55 -5.93 8.33 1.01
C SER A 55 -5.93 8.09 2.52
N MET A 56 -4.75 7.80 3.07
CA MET A 56 -4.58 7.61 4.50
C MET A 56 -3.68 8.72 5.06
N PRO A 57 -3.90 9.16 6.30
CA PRO A 57 -2.94 10.02 6.97
C PRO A 57 -1.61 9.29 7.12
N GLU A 58 -0.53 10.06 7.24
CA GLU A 58 0.80 9.52 7.50
C GLU A 58 0.79 8.59 8.71
N SER A 59 1.13 7.33 8.49
CA SER A 59 0.91 6.26 9.47
C SER A 59 1.98 5.17 9.40
N GLY A 60 2.18 4.44 10.48
CA GLY A 60 3.07 3.27 10.48
C GLY A 60 2.60 2.17 9.53
N ILE A 61 3.53 1.37 9.00
CA ILE A 61 3.22 0.30 8.03
C ILE A 61 2.17 -0.70 8.54
N SER A 62 2.11 -0.94 9.86
CA SER A 62 1.10 -1.80 10.49
C SER A 62 -0.32 -1.28 10.31
N VAL A 63 -0.53 0.04 10.18
CA VAL A 63 -1.84 0.64 9.89
C VAL A 63 -2.24 0.32 8.44
N TYR A 64 -1.34 0.54 7.48
CA TYR A 64 -1.56 0.17 6.08
C TYR A 64 -1.84 -1.32 5.90
N ARG A 65 -1.08 -2.20 6.58
CA ARG A 65 -1.34 -3.66 6.53
C ARG A 65 -2.72 -4.04 7.05
N ARG A 66 -3.19 -3.39 8.12
CA ARG A 66 -4.56 -3.59 8.63
C ARG A 66 -5.60 -3.15 7.61
N GLU A 67 -5.38 -2.03 6.96
CA GLU A 67 -6.30 -1.51 5.96
C GLU A 67 -6.34 -2.36 4.69
N VAL A 68 -5.19 -2.87 4.23
CA VAL A 68 -5.12 -3.86 3.15
C VAL A 68 -5.90 -5.13 3.50
N ALA A 69 -5.79 -5.61 4.74
CA ALA A 69 -6.58 -6.76 5.19
C ALA A 69 -8.09 -6.45 5.20
N ARG A 70 -8.51 -5.24 5.60
CA ARG A 70 -9.90 -4.79 5.55
C ARG A 70 -10.43 -4.75 4.12
N LEU A 71 -9.71 -4.09 3.20
CA LEU A 71 -10.07 -3.97 1.78
C LEU A 71 -10.14 -5.34 1.08
N ASN A 72 -9.21 -6.25 1.40
CA ASN A 72 -9.23 -7.61 0.88
C ASN A 72 -10.46 -8.42 1.36
N ARG A 73 -10.95 -8.19 2.59
CA ARG A 73 -12.19 -8.82 3.05
C ARG A 73 -13.40 -8.24 2.35
N GLU A 74 -13.44 -6.91 2.21
CA GLU A 74 -14.50 -6.18 1.50
C GLU A 74 -14.64 -6.67 0.05
N GLY A 75 -13.53 -6.80 -0.68
CA GLY A 75 -13.53 -7.30 -2.05
C GLY A 75 -13.79 -8.80 -2.24
N ARG A 76 -13.97 -9.57 -1.15
CA ARG A 76 -14.46 -10.96 -1.20
C ARG A 76 -15.97 -11.07 -0.99
N GLY A 77 -16.59 -10.04 -0.40
CA GLY A 77 -18.02 -9.98 -0.14
C GLY A 77 -18.82 -9.32 -1.26
N GLN A 78 -18.15 -8.84 -2.31
CA GLN A 78 -18.72 -8.36 -3.57
C GLN A 78 -18.60 -9.46 -4.63
#